data_AF-A0A371ID83-F1
#
_entry.id   AF-A0A371ID83-F1
#
_cell.length_a   1.000
_cell.length_b   1.000
_cell.length_c   1.000
_cell.angle_alpha   90.00
_cell.angle_beta   90.00
_cell.angle_gamma   90.00
#
_symmetry.space_group_name_H-M   'P 1'
#
loop_
_entity.id
_entity.type
_entity.pdbx_description
1 polymer ?
#
loop_
_entity_poly.entity_id
_entity_poly.type
_entity_poly.pdbx_seq_one_letter_code
_entity_poly.pdbx_strand_id
1 'polypeptide(L)'
;MKQGFRKVATSRWEFCNERFRKGEKELLCEIQRKKAWVSKRQHTIIAPIQATPQDSDDDQRSLSMSSCYAILMGENKRLKRENWMLSSELTIMKTKCRELLDLVAKYSLLAKEQGKDDRPMIFRVRLQDAQGEREIKKKKAEISETTSILLSPF
;
A
#
# COMPACT_ATOMS: atom_id res chain seq x y z
N MET A 1 20.75 -12.13 10.70
CA MET A 1 19.71 -11.12 10.37
C MET A 1 18.75 -10.96 11.54
N LYS A 2 18.39 -9.72 11.92
CA LYS A 2 17.39 -9.46 12.97
C LYS A 2 15.99 -9.61 12.35
N GLN A 3 15.28 -10.69 12.69
CA GLN A 3 13.87 -10.87 12.31
C GLN A 3 12.99 -10.12 13.31
N GLY A 4 12.18 -9.15 12.86
CA GLY A 4 11.33 -8.37 13.76
C GLY A 4 10.69 -7.12 13.13
N PHE A 5 9.83 -6.45 13.89
CA PHE A 5 9.22 -5.19 13.48
C PHE A 5 10.24 -4.04 13.46
N ARG A 6 10.27 -3.27 12.38
CA ARG A 6 11.03 -2.02 12.26
C ARG A 6 10.10 -0.86 11.95
N LYS A 7 10.39 0.29 12.55
CA LYS A 7 9.64 1.53 12.29
C LYS A 7 10.08 2.10 10.94
N VAL A 8 9.13 2.38 10.06
CA VAL A 8 9.38 2.92 8.71
C VAL A 8 8.73 4.28 8.49
N ALA A 9 7.78 4.67 9.36
CA ALA A 9 7.25 6.03 9.47
C ALA A 9 6.75 6.28 10.90
N THR A 10 6.31 7.51 11.20
CA THR A 10 5.80 7.89 12.53
C THR A 10 4.69 6.98 13.04
N SER A 11 3.80 6.53 12.16
CA SER A 11 2.68 5.61 12.43
C SER A 11 2.79 4.24 11.77
N ARG A 12 3.88 3.97 11.02
CA ARG A 12 4.01 2.77 10.18
C ARG A 12 5.14 1.86 10.66
N TRP A 13 4.79 0.61 10.91
CA TRP A 13 5.71 -0.48 11.24
C TRP A 13 5.64 -1.55 10.17
N GLU A 14 6.81 -2.09 9.80
CA GLU A 14 6.92 -3.21 8.87
C GLU A 14 7.66 -4.37 9.53
N PHE A 15 7.16 -5.59 9.35
CA PHE A 15 7.86 -6.78 9.81
C PHE A 15 8.99 -7.12 8.83
N CYS A 16 10.23 -7.13 9.32
CA CYS A 16 11.41 -7.46 8.54
C CYS A 16 11.67 -8.98 8.65
N ASN A 17 11.03 -9.73 7.75
CA ASN A 17 11.29 -11.15 7.53
C ASN A 17 10.97 -11.47 6.07
N GLU A 18 11.96 -11.99 5.34
CA GLU A 18 11.85 -12.33 3.91
C GLU A 18 10.76 -13.35 3.63
N ARG A 19 10.43 -14.19 4.62
CA ARG A 19 9.41 -15.24 4.54
C ARG A 19 8.02 -14.76 4.94
N PHE A 20 7.87 -13.49 5.35
CA PHE A 20 6.58 -12.88 5.70
C PHE A 20 6.09 -11.95 4.59
N ARG A 21 5.47 -12.53 3.55
CA ARG A 21 4.98 -11.80 2.37
C ARG A 21 3.46 -11.88 2.25
N LYS A 22 2.84 -10.78 1.83
CA LYS A 22 1.39 -10.70 1.64
C LYS A 22 0.97 -11.66 0.52
N GLY A 23 0.11 -12.63 0.84
CA GLY A 23 -0.44 -13.59 -0.13
C GLY A 23 0.34 -14.91 -0.25
N GLU A 24 1.58 -14.98 0.24
CA GLU A 24 2.44 -16.17 0.14
C GLU A 24 2.41 -16.95 1.46
N LYS A 25 1.32 -17.71 1.69
CA LYS A 25 1.15 -18.48 2.94
C LYS A 25 2.18 -19.59 3.11
N GLU A 26 2.67 -20.17 2.02
CA GLU A 26 3.64 -21.27 2.06
C GLU A 26 4.95 -20.86 2.74
N LEU A 27 5.39 -19.61 2.55
CA LEU A 27 6.60 -19.08 3.20
C LEU A 27 6.41 -18.90 4.71
N LEU A 28 5.18 -18.73 5.20
CA LEU A 28 4.91 -18.54 6.63
C LEU A 28 5.24 -19.80 7.44
N CYS A 29 5.07 -20.99 6.85
CA CYS A 29 5.38 -22.28 7.49
C CYS A 29 6.86 -22.42 7.86
N GLU A 30 7.72 -21.70 7.17
CA GLU A 30 9.17 -21.72 7.38
C GLU A 30 9.61 -20.79 8.52
N ILE A 31 8.73 -19.91 9.02
CA ILE A 31 9.01 -19.03 10.15
C ILE A 31 8.85 -19.83 11.45
N GLN A 32 9.97 -20.29 12.00
CA GLN A 32 9.98 -21.02 13.26
C GLN A 32 9.91 -20.07 14.47
N ARG A 33 9.01 -20.35 15.41
CA ARG A 33 9.08 -19.74 16.75
C ARG A 33 10.37 -20.24 17.39
N LYS A 34 11.23 -19.33 17.86
CA LYS A 34 12.37 -19.72 18.70
C LYS A 34 11.81 -20.50 19.89
N LYS A 35 12.14 -21.80 19.97
CA LYS A 35 11.85 -22.63 21.14
C LYS A 35 12.39 -21.87 22.34
N ALA A 36 11.53 -21.50 23.29
CA ALA A 36 12.02 -21.01 24.57
C ALA A 36 12.90 -22.14 25.11
N TRP A 37 14.18 -21.87 25.32
CA TRP A 37 15.03 -22.84 25.98
C TRP A 37 14.42 -22.94 27.37
N VAL A 38 13.67 -24.01 27.63
CA VAL A 38 13.56 -24.52 28.99
C VAL A 38 15.01 -24.72 29.37
N SER A 39 15.59 -23.78 30.12
CA SER A 39 16.85 -24.00 30.79
C SER A 39 16.65 -25.32 31.50
N LYS A 40 17.27 -26.39 30.99
CA LYS A 40 17.40 -27.63 31.73
C LYS A 40 18.16 -27.21 32.98
N ARG A 41 17.42 -26.90 34.05
CA ARG A 41 17.98 -26.85 35.39
C ARG A 41 18.64 -28.19 35.55
N GLN A 42 19.97 -28.17 35.64
CA GLN A 42 20.75 -29.36 35.84
C GLN A 42 20.22 -30.00 37.13
N HIS A 43 19.66 -31.19 37.00
CA HIS A 43 19.31 -32.01 38.15
C HIS A 43 20.62 -32.45 38.80
N THR A 44 21.04 -31.73 39.83
CA THR A 44 21.97 -32.27 40.82
C THR A 44 21.17 -33.24 41.69
N ILE A 45 21.44 -34.53 41.53
CA ILE A 45 20.89 -35.62 42.34
C ILE A 45 21.51 -35.55 43.73
N ILE A 46 20.74 -35.16 44.75
CA ILE A 46 20.87 -35.62 46.16
C ILE A 46 19.44 -35.65 46.76
N ALA A 47 19.11 -36.73 47.46
CA ALA A 47 17.76 -37.21 47.83
C ALA A 47 17.14 -36.53 49.10
N PRO A 48 16.05 -37.06 49.72
CA PRO A 48 14.68 -36.58 49.54
C PRO A 48 14.05 -36.04 50.85
N ILE A 49 13.43 -34.85 50.86
CA ILE A 49 12.51 -34.46 51.94
C ILE A 49 11.31 -33.68 51.36
N GLN A 50 10.14 -34.14 51.81
CA GLN A 50 8.78 -33.65 51.69
C GLN A 50 8.61 -32.13 51.53
N ALA A 51 7.83 -31.74 50.53
CA ALA A 51 6.70 -30.80 50.62
C ALA A 51 6.30 -30.40 49.20
N THR A 52 5.02 -30.59 48.88
CA THR A 52 4.37 -30.12 47.65
C THR A 52 4.53 -28.61 47.48
N PRO A 53 5.12 -28.11 46.38
CA PRO A 53 4.85 -26.78 45.89
C PRO A 53 3.72 -26.90 44.86
N GLN A 54 2.54 -26.44 45.26
CA GLN A 54 1.44 -26.13 44.36
C GLN A 54 1.89 -24.96 43.46
N ASP A 55 2.55 -25.28 42.35
CA ASP A 55 2.91 -24.31 41.31
C ASP A 55 1.73 -24.21 40.33
N SER A 56 0.88 -23.22 40.57
CA SER A 56 -0.26 -22.85 39.71
C SER A 56 -0.10 -21.39 39.31
N ASP A 57 1.00 -21.07 38.61
CA ASP A 57 1.32 -19.72 38.11
C ASP A 57 1.37 -19.63 36.56
N ASP A 58 0.90 -20.65 35.83
CA ASP A 58 0.95 -20.66 34.36
C ASP A 58 -0.27 -20.00 33.66
N ASP A 59 -1.29 -19.57 34.41
CA ASP A 59 -2.52 -19.01 33.81
C ASP A 59 -2.47 -17.50 33.58
N GLN A 60 -1.59 -16.74 34.26
CA GLN A 60 -1.61 -15.28 34.13
C GLN A 60 -1.03 -14.78 32.79
N ARG A 61 -0.04 -15.48 32.22
CA ARG A 61 0.58 -15.09 30.94
C ARG A 61 -0.29 -15.48 29.72
N SER A 62 -1.06 -16.56 29.85
CA SER A 62 -1.90 -17.12 28.77
C SER A 62 -3.14 -16.26 28.49
N LEU A 63 -3.73 -15.66 29.52
CA LEU A 63 -4.89 -14.76 29.39
C LEU A 63 -4.53 -13.44 28.67
N SER A 64 -3.34 -12.90 28.95
CA SER A 64 -2.85 -11.67 28.32
C SER A 64 -2.61 -11.85 26.81
N MET A 65 -2.04 -12.99 26.40
CA MET A 65 -1.83 -13.33 24.98
C MET A 65 -3.16 -13.48 24.22
N SER A 66 -4.14 -14.15 24.82
CA SER A 66 -5.48 -14.36 24.24
C SER A 66 -6.21 -13.03 24.02
N SER A 67 -6.18 -12.15 25.03
CA SER A 67 -6.78 -10.81 24.96
C SER A 67 -6.14 -9.94 23.87
N CYS A 68 -4.80 -9.89 23.81
CA CYS A 68 -4.09 -9.15 22.77
C CYS A 68 -4.35 -9.70 21.36
N TYR A 69 -4.46 -11.01 21.21
CA TYR A 69 -4.81 -11.63 19.93
C TYR A 69 -6.23 -11.26 19.47
N ALA A 70 -7.21 -11.26 20.38
CA ALA A 70 -8.58 -10.85 20.06
C ALA A 70 -8.65 -9.39 19.58
N ILE A 71 -7.92 -8.48 20.23
CA ILE A 71 -7.81 -7.07 19.82
C ILE A 71 -7.18 -6.95 18.43
N LEU A 72 -6.05 -7.63 18.19
CA LEU A 72 -5.38 -7.62 16.89
C LEU A 72 -6.26 -8.19 15.77
N MET A 73 -7.03 -9.24 16.04
CA MET A 73 -7.97 -9.82 15.09
C MET A 73 -9.12 -8.87 14.78
N GLY A 74 -9.67 -8.17 15.79
CA GLY A 74 -10.67 -7.13 15.60
C GLY A 74 -10.15 -5.97 14.76
N GLU A 75 -8.95 -5.51 15.08
CA GLU A 75 -8.26 -4.44 14.36
C GLU A 75 -7.98 -4.82 12.90
N ASN A 76 -7.51 -6.05 12.66
CA ASN A 76 -7.26 -6.54 11.30
C ASN A 76 -8.55 -6.61 10.47
N LYS A 77 -9.67 -7.02 11.08
CA LYS A 77 -10.98 -7.00 10.42
C LYS A 77 -11.41 -5.57 10.06
N ARG A 78 -11.19 -4.61 10.96
CA ARG A 78 -11.46 -3.18 10.69
C ARG A 78 -10.60 -2.65 9.55
N LEU A 79 -9.29 -2.86 9.61
CA LEU A 79 -8.34 -2.44 8.58
C LEU A 79 -8.66 -3.04 7.20
N LYS A 80 -9.11 -4.30 7.14
CA LYS A 80 -9.55 -4.93 5.89
C LYS A 80 -10.77 -4.22 5.29
N ARG A 81 -11.75 -3.85 6.12
CA ARG A 81 -12.93 -3.10 5.68
C ARG A 81 -12.55 -1.73 5.15
N GLU A 82 -11.74 -0.97 5.91
CA GLU A 82 -11.29 0.36 5.51
C GLU A 82 -10.45 0.32 4.23
N ASN A 83 -9.52 -0.63 4.11
CA ASN A 83 -8.71 -0.81 2.91
C ASN A 83 -9.60 -1.14 1.69
N TRP A 84 -10.64 -1.95 1.88
CA TRP A 84 -11.61 -2.20 0.82
C TRP A 84 -12.38 -0.92 0.43
N MET A 85 -12.85 -0.13 1.40
CA MET A 85 -13.53 1.14 1.12
C MET A 85 -12.62 2.13 0.40
N LEU A 86 -11.38 2.31 0.87
CA LEU A 86 -10.39 3.18 0.25
C LEU A 86 -10.04 2.72 -1.17
N SER A 87 -9.92 1.41 -1.40
CA SER A 87 -9.66 0.86 -2.74
C SER A 87 -10.83 1.10 -3.69
N SER A 88 -12.07 0.99 -3.19
CA SER A 88 -13.28 1.31 -3.93
C SER A 88 -13.33 2.80 -4.28
N GLU A 89 -13.09 3.68 -3.30
CA GLU A 89 -13.06 5.13 -3.49
C GLU A 89 -11.97 5.56 -4.47
N LEU A 90 -10.78 4.96 -4.39
CA LEU A 90 -9.70 5.18 -5.34
C LEU A 90 -10.12 4.78 -6.76
N THR A 91 -10.83 3.66 -6.90
CA THR A 91 -11.35 3.19 -8.20
C THR A 91 -12.36 4.18 -8.77
N ILE A 92 -13.29 4.67 -7.94
CA ILE A 92 -14.28 5.70 -8.32
C ILE A 92 -13.57 6.98 -8.78
N MET A 93 -12.57 7.44 -8.03
CA MET A 93 -11.82 8.66 -8.37
C MET A 93 -11.08 8.50 -9.70
N LYS A 94 -10.41 7.36 -9.92
CA LYS A 94 -9.76 7.05 -11.20
C LYS A 94 -10.75 7.07 -12.37
N THR A 95 -11.98 6.57 -12.16
CA THR A 95 -13.03 6.62 -13.19
C THR A 95 -13.45 8.05 -13.50
N LYS A 96 -13.72 8.88 -12.48
CA LYS A 96 -14.05 10.29 -12.69
C LYS A 96 -12.96 11.06 -13.41
N CYS A 97 -11.69 10.80 -13.08
CA CYS A 97 -10.55 11.39 -13.79
C CYS A 97 -10.54 10.99 -15.28
N ARG A 98 -10.79 9.71 -15.61
CA ARG A 98 -10.90 9.26 -17.01
C ARG A 98 -12.02 9.99 -17.75
N GLU A 99 -13.20 10.10 -17.16
CA GLU A 99 -14.34 10.81 -17.76
C GLU A 99 -14.01 12.29 -18.07
N LEU A 100 -13.33 12.97 -17.15
CA LEU A 100 -12.89 14.35 -17.36
C LEU A 100 -11.87 14.47 -18.50
N LEU A 101 -10.93 13.53 -18.59
CA LEU A 101 -9.93 13.50 -19.66
C LEU A 101 -10.58 13.24 -21.03
N ASP A 102 -11.54 12.31 -21.10
CA ASP A 102 -12.31 12.03 -22.30
C ASP A 102 -13.09 13.28 -22.75
N LEU A 103 -13.66 14.03 -21.79
CA LEU A 103 -14.35 15.27 -22.08
C LEU A 103 -13.40 16.33 -22.65
N VAL A 104 -12.25 16.56 -22.02
CA VAL A 104 -11.21 17.49 -22.51
C VAL A 104 -10.71 17.08 -23.90
N ALA A 105 -10.54 15.78 -24.15
CA ALA A 105 -10.15 15.26 -25.45
C ALA A 105 -11.19 15.57 -26.53
N LYS A 106 -12.49 15.37 -26.24
CA LYS A 106 -13.59 15.71 -27.17
C LYS A 106 -13.60 17.19 -27.54
N TYR A 107 -13.47 18.09 -26.56
CA TYR A 107 -13.41 19.54 -26.84
C TYR A 107 -12.14 19.94 -27.59
N SER A 108 -11.01 19.29 -27.32
CA SER A 108 -9.76 19.50 -28.07
C SER A 108 -9.87 19.03 -29.54
N LEU A 109 -10.66 17.99 -29.83
CA LEU A 109 -10.95 17.55 -31.19
C LEU A 109 -11.89 18.53 -31.90
N LEU A 110 -12.95 18.99 -31.24
CA LEU A 110 -13.85 20.02 -31.80
C LEU A 110 -13.11 21.32 -32.13
N ALA A 111 -12.18 21.75 -31.25
CA ALA A 111 -11.31 22.89 -31.51
C ALA A 111 -10.40 22.69 -32.73
N LYS A 112 -10.08 21.44 -33.09
CA LYS A 112 -9.31 21.11 -34.30
C LYS A 112 -10.19 20.97 -35.54
N GLU A 113 -11.44 20.53 -35.41
CA GLU A 113 -12.38 20.45 -36.54
C GLU A 113 -12.87 21.83 -37.01
N GLN A 114 -12.96 22.81 -36.09
CA GLN A 114 -13.13 24.23 -36.48
C GLN A 114 -11.83 24.88 -36.99
N GLY A 115 -10.68 24.21 -36.84
CA GLY A 115 -9.38 24.67 -37.30
C GLY A 115 -9.06 24.28 -38.73
N LYS A 116 -9.97 24.50 -39.69
CA LYS A 116 -9.56 24.63 -41.10
C LYS A 116 -8.86 25.99 -41.25
N ASP A 117 -7.58 26.03 -40.93
CA ASP A 117 -6.62 27.04 -41.40
C ASP A 117 -7.09 28.50 -41.38
N ASP A 118 -7.77 28.92 -40.30
CA ASP A 118 -8.16 30.32 -40.10
C ASP A 118 -7.00 31.15 -39.51
N ARG A 119 -5.79 30.88 -40.02
CA ARG A 119 -4.57 31.59 -39.64
C ARG A 119 -4.72 33.02 -40.15
N PRO A 120 -4.76 34.05 -39.29
CA PRO A 120 -5.02 35.42 -39.71
C PRO A 120 -3.98 35.81 -40.76
N MET A 121 -4.45 36.10 -41.97
CA MET A 121 -3.61 36.58 -43.06
C MET A 121 -3.53 38.09 -43.00
N ILE A 122 -2.34 38.63 -42.86
CA ILE A 122 -2.08 40.05 -43.08
C ILE A 122 -1.45 40.15 -44.47
N PHE A 123 -2.09 40.87 -45.39
CA PHE A 123 -1.67 41.01 -46.79
C PHE A 123 -1.50 39.68 -47.56
N ARG A 124 -2.39 38.69 -47.35
CA ARG A 124 -2.28 37.33 -47.94
C ARG A 124 -1.02 36.56 -47.53
N VAL A 125 -0.26 37.08 -46.56
CA VAL A 125 0.88 36.39 -45.95
C VAL A 125 0.40 35.73 -44.66
N ARG A 126 0.72 34.44 -44.52
CA ARG A 126 0.39 33.67 -43.31
C ARG A 126 1.30 34.12 -42.17
N LEU A 127 0.72 34.63 -41.07
CA LEU A 127 1.48 34.87 -39.84
C LEU A 127 1.88 33.55 -39.18
N GLN A 128 3.17 33.40 -38.94
CA GLN A 128 3.76 32.14 -38.50
C GLN A 128 3.93 32.11 -36.98
N ASP A 129 2.83 31.87 -36.26
CA ASP A 129 2.86 31.69 -34.80
C ASP A 129 3.30 30.27 -34.42
N ALA A 130 4.50 29.88 -34.86
CA ALA A 130 5.08 28.57 -34.54
C ALA A 130 5.37 28.41 -33.03
N GLN A 131 5.47 29.51 -32.28
CA GLN A 131 5.76 29.50 -30.85
C GLN A 131 4.57 28.98 -30.01
N GLY A 132 3.36 29.50 -30.25
CA GLY A 132 2.16 29.14 -29.48
C GLY A 132 1.69 27.71 -29.74
N GLU A 133 1.74 27.25 -30.99
CA GLU A 133 1.39 25.86 -31.33
C GLU A 133 2.34 24.83 -30.71
N ARG A 134 3.65 25.13 -30.64
CA ARG A 134 4.65 24.24 -30.00
C ARG A 134 4.41 24.11 -28.50
N GLU A 135 4.08 25.22 -27.83
CA GLU A 135 3.80 25.22 -26.39
C GLU A 135 2.50 24.47 -26.06
N ILE A 136 1.44 24.60 -26.86
CA ILE A 136 0.20 23.83 -26.68
C ILE A 136 0.46 22.33 -26.88
N LYS A 137 1.26 21.95 -27.89
CA LYS A 137 1.65 20.55 -28.13
C LYS A 137 2.47 19.97 -26.98
N LYS A 138 3.42 20.74 -26.43
CA LYS A 138 4.19 20.35 -25.23
C LYS A 138 3.30 20.15 -24.01
N LYS A 139 2.46 21.13 -23.67
CA LYS A 139 1.52 21.02 -22.54
C LYS A 139 0.58 19.83 -22.67
N LYS A 140 0.12 19.54 -23.89
CA LYS A 140 -0.71 18.36 -24.15
C LYS A 140 0.04 17.04 -23.91
N ALA A 141 1.31 16.95 -24.30
CA ALA A 141 2.12 15.76 -24.05
C ALA A 141 2.37 15.55 -22.55
N GLU A 142 2.66 16.62 -21.82
CA GLU A 142 2.87 16.60 -20.36
C GLU A 142 1.62 16.15 -19.59
N ILE A 143 0.44 16.63 -19.99
CA ILE A 143 -0.86 16.18 -19.44
C ILE A 143 -1.09 14.69 -19.74
N SER A 144 -0.73 14.22 -20.93
CA SER A 144 -0.89 12.81 -21.30
C SER A 144 0.02 11.89 -20.49
N GLU A 145 1.26 12.31 -20.25
CA GLU A 145 2.25 11.54 -19.48
C GLU A 145 1.86 11.44 -18.00
N THR A 146 1.51 12.58 -17.38
CA THR A 146 1.02 12.61 -15.99
C THR A 146 -0.26 11.79 -15.81
N THR A 147 -1.16 11.83 -16.79
CA THR A 147 -2.38 11.00 -16.82
C THR A 147 -2.06 9.51 -16.83
N SER A 148 -1.10 9.08 -17.65
CA SER A 148 -0.71 7.68 -17.75
C SER A 148 -0.17 7.14 -16.42
N ILE A 149 0.60 7.94 -15.69
CA ILE A 149 1.17 7.56 -14.39
C ILE A 149 0.08 7.42 -13.33
N LEU A 150 -0.86 8.37 -13.26
CA LEU A 150 -1.92 8.38 -12.25
C LEU A 150 -2.99 7.29 -12.48
N LEU A 151 -3.23 6.93 -13.73
CA LEU A 151 -4.30 6.01 -14.11
C LEU A 151 -3.82 4.60 -14.45
N SER A 152 -2.51 4.32 -14.39
CA SER A 152 -1.97 2.97 -14.60
C SER A 152 -2.62 1.94 -13.65
N PRO A 153 -2.94 0.73 -14.12
CA PRO A 153 -3.12 -0.41 -13.24
C PRO A 153 -1.76 -0.79 -12.62
N PHE A 154 -1.76 -1.18 -11.35
CA PHE A 154 -0.61 -1.79 -10.68
C PHE A 154 -0.66 -3.31 -10.87
#